data_AF-A0A484ZYJ8-F1
#
_entry.id   AF-A0A484ZYJ8-F1
#
_cell.length_a   1.000
_cell.length_b   1.000
_cell.length_c   1.000
_cell.angle_alpha   90.00
_cell.angle_beta   90.00
_cell.angle_gamma   90.00
#
_symmetry.space_group_name_H-M   'P 1'
#
loop_
_entity.id
_entity.type
_entity.pdbx_description
1 polymer ?
#
loop_
_entity_poly.entity_id
_entity_poly.type
_entity_poly.pdbx_seq_one_letter_code
_entity_poly.pdbx_strand_id
1 'polypeptide(L)'
;MDINLDEEVKRLREKSLELTNKIFSELGAWQIAQLARHPRRPYTLDYIEHIFTDFNELAGDRAYADDKAIVGGIARLDGRRL
;
A
#
# COMPACT_ATOMS: atom_id res chain seq x y z
N MET A 1 26.60 -33.86 5.34
CA MET A 1 25.89 -33.88 4.04
C MET A 1 24.87 -32.76 4.12
N ASP A 2 25.37 -31.52 4.21
CA ASP A 2 24.54 -30.31 4.20
C ASP A 2 24.18 -30.07 2.75
N ILE A 3 22.95 -30.45 2.43
CA ILE A 3 22.41 -30.49 1.09
C ILE A 3 22.36 -29.05 0.56
N ASN A 4 22.53 -28.91 -0.76
CA ASN A 4 22.31 -27.72 -1.61
C ASN A 4 20.90 -27.06 -1.48
N LEU A 5 20.25 -27.16 -0.32
CA LEU A 5 18.93 -26.63 0.01
C LEU A 5 18.90 -25.10 -0.06
N ASP A 6 19.93 -24.41 0.45
CA ASP A 6 19.98 -22.95 0.39
C ASP A 6 20.08 -22.42 -1.05
N GLU A 7 20.87 -23.08 -1.91
CA GLU A 7 20.96 -22.73 -3.32
C GLU A 7 19.65 -23.01 -4.07
N GLU A 8 19.02 -24.15 -3.80
CA GLU A 8 17.73 -24.50 -4.42
C GLU A 8 16.61 -23.55 -3.96
N VAL A 9 16.59 -23.18 -2.68
CA VAL A 9 15.67 -22.17 -2.13
C VAL A 9 15.90 -20.81 -2.78
N LYS A 10 17.15 -20.39 -2.96
CA LYS A 10 17.49 -19.13 -3.64
C LYS A 10 17.00 -19.14 -5.09
N ARG A 11 17.26 -20.21 -5.83
CA ARG A 11 16.81 -20.38 -7.21
C ARG A 11 15.30 -20.35 -7.35
N LEU A 12 14.57 -20.97 -6.42
CA LEU A 12 13.11 -20.95 -6.39
C LEU A 12 12.56 -19.55 -6.09
N ARG A 13 13.19 -18.80 -5.18
CA ARG A 13 12.82 -17.41 -4.88
C ARG A 13 13.04 -16.48 -6.08
N GLU A 14 14.18 -16.61 -6.76
CA GLU A 14 14.49 -15.83 -7.97
C GLU A 14 13.45 -16.09 -9.07
N LYS A 15 13.12 -17.36 -9.34
CA LYS A 15 12.04 -17.72 -10.28
C LYS A 15 10.69 -17.16 -9.85
N SER A 16 10.36 -17.20 -8.56
CA SER A 16 9.13 -16.62 -8.04
C SER A 16 9.07 -15.10 -8.29
N LEU A 17 10.18 -14.39 -8.10
CA LEU A 17 10.27 -12.95 -8.36
C LEU A 17 10.12 -12.64 -9.85
N GLU A 18 10.80 -13.39 -10.71
CA GLU A 18 10.73 -13.23 -12.17
C GLU A 18 9.31 -13.44 -12.69
N LEU A 19 8.65 -14.52 -12.27
CA LEU A 19 7.27 -14.81 -12.63
C LEU A 19 6.31 -13.74 -12.12
N THR A 20 6.53 -13.27 -10.89
CA THR A 20 5.75 -12.17 -10.32
C THR A 20 5.88 -10.93 -11.23
N ASN A 21 7.11 -10.50 -11.52
CA ASN A 21 7.33 -9.33 -12.38
C ASN A 21 6.68 -9.48 -13.75
N LYS A 22 6.76 -10.66 -14.37
CA LYS A 22 6.14 -10.94 -15.67
C LYS A 22 4.62 -10.85 -15.62
N ILE A 23 4.00 -11.42 -14.60
CA ILE A 23 2.54 -11.34 -14.38
C ILE A 23 2.12 -9.89 -14.19
N PHE A 24 2.85 -9.14 -13.36
CA PHE A 24 2.54 -7.73 -13.09
C PHE A 24 2.79 -6.82 -14.30
N SER A 25 3.72 -7.17 -15.21
CA SER A 25 3.97 -6.41 -16.44
C SER A 25 2.90 -6.57 -17.52
N GLU A 26 2.19 -7.71 -17.53
CA GLU A 26 1.16 -8.05 -18.54
C GLU A 26 -0.26 -8.03 -17.94
N LEU A 27 -0.50 -7.23 -16.89
CA LEU A 27 -1.82 -7.16 -16.25
C LEU A 27 -2.88 -6.62 -17.22
N GLY A 28 -3.91 -7.42 -17.47
CA GLY A 28 -5.11 -6.97 -18.17
C GLY A 28 -5.95 -6.02 -17.30
N ALA A 29 -6.79 -5.20 -17.95
CA ALA A 29 -7.62 -4.19 -17.28
C ALA A 29 -8.46 -4.74 -16.11
N TRP A 30 -9.00 -5.96 -16.25
CA TRP A 30 -9.77 -6.61 -15.19
C TRP A 30 -8.91 -7.03 -13.99
N GLN A 31 -7.69 -7.52 -14.23
CA GLN A 31 -6.75 -7.91 -13.18
C GLN A 31 -6.27 -6.68 -12.40
N ILE A 32 -6.08 -5.54 -13.07
CA ILE A 32 -5.79 -4.26 -12.42
C ILE A 32 -6.93 -3.85 -11.48
N ALA A 33 -8.20 -3.99 -11.93
CA ALA A 33 -9.35 -3.69 -11.09
C ALA A 33 -9.46 -4.60 -9.87
N GLN A 34 -9.12 -5.89 -10.00
CA GLN A 34 -9.06 -6.82 -8.86
C GLN A 34 -7.95 -6.43 -7.88
N LEU A 35 -6.76 -6.09 -8.38
CA LEU A 35 -5.64 -5.64 -7.55
C LEU A 35 -5.97 -4.35 -6.80
N ALA A 36 -6.66 -3.41 -7.46
CA ALA A 36 -7.13 -2.17 -6.85
C ALA A 36 -8.10 -2.40 -5.68
N ARG A 37 -8.79 -3.55 -5.64
CA ARG A 37 -9.74 -3.95 -4.58
C ARG A 37 -9.15 -5.00 -3.65
N HIS A 38 -7.84 -5.25 -3.72
CA HIS A 38 -7.20 -6.25 -2.89
C HIS A 38 -7.36 -5.91 -1.40
N PRO A 39 -7.73 -6.88 -0.53
CA PRO A 39 -8.00 -6.61 0.89
C PRO A 39 -6.77 -6.13 1.68
N ARG A 40 -5.57 -6.39 1.16
CA ARG A 40 -4.30 -5.89 1.73
C ARG A 40 -3.77 -4.63 1.04
N ARG A 41 -4.58 -3.96 0.21
CA ARG A 41 -4.16 -2.71 -0.41
C ARG A 41 -4.06 -1.65 0.71
N PRO A 42 -2.91 -0.97 0.86
CA PRO A 42 -2.78 0.10 1.85
C PRO A 42 -3.84 1.18 1.61
N TYR A 43 -4.49 1.60 2.69
CA TYR A 43 -5.52 2.63 2.70
C TYR A 43 -4.88 4.01 2.88
N THR A 44 -5.67 5.06 2.70
CA THR A 44 -5.22 6.46 2.80
C THR A 44 -4.48 6.74 4.12
N LEU A 45 -4.95 6.18 5.23
CA LEU A 45 -4.29 6.32 6.54
C LEU A 45 -2.89 5.70 6.59
N ASP A 46 -2.69 4.53 5.95
CA ASP A 46 -1.38 3.89 5.87
C ASP A 46 -0.38 4.80 5.15
N TYR A 47 -0.81 5.47 4.07
CA TYR A 47 0.03 6.46 3.39
C TYR A 47 0.27 7.71 4.24
N ILE A 48 -0.74 8.19 4.96
CA ILE A 48 -0.62 9.38 5.80
C ILE A 48 0.44 9.14 6.89
N GLU A 49 0.42 7.99 7.54
CA GLU A 49 1.38 7.62 8.59
C GLU A 49 2.82 7.49 8.06
N HIS A 50 3.01 7.01 6.82
CA HIS A 50 4.34 6.85 6.24
C HIS A 50 4.90 8.14 5.62
N ILE A 51 4.04 9.04 5.14
CA ILE A 51 4.44 10.22 4.35
C ILE A 51 4.42 11.50 5.19
N PHE A 52 3.45 11.65 6.09
CA PHE A 52 3.25 12.89 6.83
C PHE A 52 3.59 12.72 8.31
N THR A 53 4.01 13.84 8.90
CA THR A 53 4.27 14.00 10.34
C THR A 53 3.25 14.97 10.91
N ASP A 54 2.99 14.94 12.22
CA ASP A 54 2.02 15.82 12.89
C ASP A 54 0.60 15.82 12.25
N PHE A 55 0.10 14.68 11.75
CA PHE A 55 -1.24 14.60 11.19
C PHE A 55 -2.30 14.84 12.28
N ASN A 56 -3.02 15.95 12.17
CA ASN A 56 -4.17 16.27 13.01
C ASN A 56 -5.42 16.10 12.16
N GLU A 57 -6.13 14.99 12.37
CA GLU A 57 -7.41 14.72 11.74
C GLU A 57 -8.42 15.80 12.12
N LEU A 58 -9.01 16.44 11.10
CA LEU A 58 -10.10 17.38 11.24
C LEU A 58 -11.40 16.62 10.99
N ALA A 59 -12.10 16.30 12.08
CA ALA A 59 -13.40 15.64 12.04
C ALA A 59 -14.56 16.65 12.03
N GLY A 60 -15.63 16.32 11.31
CA GLY A 60 -16.92 16.99 11.36
C GLY A 60 -17.18 18.09 10.32
N ASP A 61 -18.29 17.94 9.59
CA ASP A 61 -18.87 18.96 8.71
C ASP A 61 -19.74 20.00 9.45
N ARG A 62 -19.79 19.94 10.79
CA ARG A 62 -20.66 20.74 11.68
C ARG A 62 -22.16 20.72 11.31
N ALA A 63 -22.61 19.84 10.41
CA ALA A 63 -23.95 19.90 9.85
C ALA A 63 -24.78 18.63 10.06
N TYR A 64 -24.21 17.42 10.02
CA TYR A 64 -25.09 16.25 10.21
C TYR A 64 -24.45 14.96 10.73
N ALA A 65 -23.27 14.55 10.27
CA ALA A 65 -22.57 13.39 10.83
C ALA A 65 -21.10 13.36 10.39
N ASP A 66 -20.25 12.86 11.28
CA ASP A 66 -18.84 12.60 11.00
C ASP A 66 -18.74 11.45 9.99
N ASP A 67 -18.62 11.77 8.70
CA ASP A 67 -18.50 10.76 7.66
C ASP A 67 -17.10 10.15 7.72
N LYS A 68 -17.00 8.98 8.35
CA LYS A 68 -15.77 8.18 8.41
C LYS A 68 -15.24 7.75 7.03
N ALA A 69 -15.97 8.05 5.94
CA ALA A 69 -15.50 7.81 4.58
C ALA A 69 -14.47 8.84 4.10
N ILE A 70 -14.40 10.05 4.70
CA ILE A 70 -13.46 11.10 4.32
C ILE A 70 -12.57 11.44 5.51
N VAL A 71 -11.32 10.97 5.45
CA VAL A 71 -10.26 11.37 6.38
C VAL A 71 -9.57 12.60 5.81
N GLY A 72 -9.65 13.73 6.51
CA GLY A 72 -8.97 14.98 6.18
C GLY A 72 -8.36 15.61 7.42
N GLY A 73 -7.26 16.32 7.29
CA GLY A 73 -6.54 16.88 8.43
C GLY A 73 -5.36 17.74 8.03
N ILE A 74 -4.84 18.51 8.98
CA ILE A 74 -3.61 19.30 8.79
C ILE A 74 -2.44 18.37 9.02
N ALA A 75 -1.47 18.39 8.11
CA ALA A 75 -0.32 17.51 8.18
C ALA A 75 0.97 18.26 7.87
N ARG A 76 2.11 17.67 8.20
CA ARG A 76 3.42 18.20 7.83
C ARG A 76 4.11 17.26 6.87
N LEU A 77 4.49 17.77 5.71
CA LEU A 77 5.30 17.08 4.72
C LEU A 77 6.68 17.74 4.66
N ASP A 78 7.74 16.99 4.93
CA ASP A 78 9.14 17.48 4.90
C ASP A 78 9.35 18.81 5.65
N GLY A 79 8.78 18.94 6.84
CA GLY A 79 8.90 20.15 7.65
C GLY A 79 7.90 21.26 7.30
N ARG A 80 7.26 21.23 6.13
CA ARG A 80 6.26 22.21 5.68
C ARG A 80 4.85 21.81 6.12
N ARG A 81 4.11 22.76 6.68
CA ARG A 81 2.69 22.58 7.03
C ARG A 81 1.84 22.65 5.75
N LEU A 82 0.96 21.67 5.58
CA LEU A 82 -0.03 21.56 4.50
C LEU A 82 -1.44 21.57 5.06
#